data_AF-A0A522V8X1-F1
#
_entry.id   AF-A0A522V8X1-F1
#
_cell.length_a   1.000
_cell.length_b   1.000
_cell.length_c   1.000
_cell.angle_alpha   90.00
_cell.angle_beta   90.00
_cell.angle_gamma   90.00
#
_symmetry.space_group_name_H-M   'P 1'
#
loop_
_entity.id
_entity.type
_entity.pdbx_description
1 polymer ?
#
loop_
_entity_poly.entity_id
_entity_poly.type
_entity_poly.pdbx_seq_one_letter_code
_entity_poly.pdbx_strand_id
1 'polypeptide(L)'
;MVAPILAIPCDVMADVAMTTVKRFGKLRLAIFPDHNPPHFHILGPDCSVSVDLRHFKTLDGRPLPANAAEILEWAKAHPELLWELWKELNG
;
A
#
# COMPACT_ATOMS: atom_id res chain seq x y z
N MET A 1 17.07 -15.66 22.74
CA MET A 1 15.86 -16.28 22.16
C MET A 1 15.15 -15.16 21.40
N VAL A 2 15.33 -15.14 20.08
CA VAL A 2 14.82 -14.07 19.20
C VAL A 2 13.29 -14.14 19.16
N ALA A 3 12.64 -13.05 19.55
CA ALA A 3 11.20 -12.90 19.39
C ALA A 3 10.86 -13.05 17.89
N PRO A 4 9.79 -13.78 17.53
CA PRO A 4 9.32 -13.77 16.15
C PRO A 4 8.92 -12.34 15.83
N ILE A 5 9.41 -11.81 14.71
CA ILE A 5 8.94 -10.57 14.12
C ILE A 5 7.44 -10.79 13.89
N LEU A 6 6.60 -10.29 14.80
CA LEU A 6 5.15 -10.31 14.63
C LEU A 6 4.89 -9.61 13.30
N ALA A 7 4.34 -10.36 12.35
CA ALA A 7 3.53 -9.76 11.30
C ALA A 7 2.47 -8.95 12.04
N ILE A 8 2.63 -7.62 12.08
CA ILE A 8 1.61 -6.73 12.64
C ILE A 8 0.34 -7.07 11.86
N PRO A 9 -0.69 -7.60 12.53
CA PRO A 9 -1.87 -8.05 11.83
C PRO A 9 -2.54 -6.79 11.25
N CYS A 10 -2.97 -6.90 9.98
CA CYS A 10 -3.42 -5.75 9.20
C CYS A 10 -4.68 -5.07 9.79
N ASP A 11 -5.28 -5.63 10.85
CA ASP A 11 -6.42 -5.08 11.58
C ASP A 11 -6.04 -3.94 12.54
N VAL A 12 -4.75 -3.77 12.89
CA VAL A 12 -4.31 -2.75 13.87
C VAL A 12 -4.20 -1.33 13.28
N MET A 13 -4.33 -1.16 11.95
CA MET A 13 -4.24 0.16 11.28
C MET A 13 -5.61 0.75 10.88
N ALA A 14 -6.67 0.46 11.62
CA ALA A 14 -8.03 0.88 11.28
C ALA A 14 -8.38 2.35 11.68
N ASP A 15 -7.55 3.04 12.46
CA ASP A 15 -7.88 4.36 13.03
C ASP A 15 -7.08 5.55 12.43
N VAL A 16 -6.16 5.28 11.49
CA VAL A 16 -5.52 6.34 10.69
C VAL A 16 -6.41 6.60 9.48
N ALA A 17 -6.66 7.87 9.12
CA ALA A 17 -7.48 8.28 7.98
C ALA A 17 -7.01 7.63 6.67
N MET A 18 -7.51 6.44 6.38
CA MET A 18 -7.07 5.59 5.27
C MET A 18 -8.04 5.75 4.12
N THR A 19 -7.56 6.29 3.00
CA THR A 19 -8.35 6.34 1.78
C THR A 19 -8.11 5.05 1.00
N THR A 20 -9.10 4.14 1.02
CA THR A 20 -9.09 2.98 0.12
C THR A 20 -9.46 3.45 -1.29
N VAL A 21 -8.52 3.36 -2.22
CA VAL A 21 -8.71 3.77 -3.62
C VAL A 21 -9.51 2.72 -4.38
N LYS A 22 -9.13 1.44 -4.25
CA LYS A 22 -9.78 0.33 -4.96
C LYS A 22 -9.54 -1.02 -4.28
N ARG A 23 -10.51 -1.92 -4.39
CA ARG A 23 -10.44 -3.30 -3.86
C ARG A 23 -10.25 -4.31 -5.00
N PHE A 24 -9.47 -5.35 -4.71
CA PHE A 24 -9.13 -6.46 -5.60
C PHE A 24 -9.24 -7.77 -4.82
N GLY A 25 -10.46 -8.29 -4.74
CA GLY A 25 -10.78 -9.43 -3.88
C GLY A 25 -10.48 -9.14 -2.40
N LYS A 26 -9.56 -9.92 -1.81
CA LYS A 26 -9.12 -9.75 -0.42
C LYS A 26 -8.09 -8.65 -0.24
N LEU A 27 -7.50 -8.15 -1.32
CA LEU A 27 -6.53 -7.08 -1.29
C LEU A 27 -7.19 -5.73 -1.59
N ARG A 28 -6.53 -4.65 -1.19
CA ARG A 28 -6.94 -3.29 -1.53
C ARG A 28 -5.73 -2.38 -1.71
N LEU A 29 -5.86 -1.42 -2.62
CA LEU A 29 -4.94 -0.30 -2.77
C LEU A 29 -5.43 0.84 -1.87
N ALA A 30 -4.56 1.33 -1.00
CA ALA A 30 -4.85 2.41 -0.07
C ALA A 30 -3.75 3.47 -0.08
N ILE A 31 -4.11 4.71 0.24
CA ILE A 31 -3.17 5.80 0.50
C ILE A 31 -3.42 6.28 1.93
N PHE A 32 -2.33 6.52 2.66
CA PHE A 32 -2.36 7.04 4.01
C PHE A 32 -1.77 8.48 4.05
N PRO A 33 -2.13 9.27 5.07
CA PRO A 33 -1.41 10.47 5.47
C PRO A 33 -0.08 10.04 6.14
N ASP A 34 0.92 9.72 5.34
CA ASP A 34 2.22 9.15 5.73
C ASP A 34 3.38 10.00 5.17
N HIS A 35 4.62 9.55 5.36
CA HIS A 35 5.82 10.31 5.07
C HIS A 35 6.34 10.07 3.64
N ASN A 36 7.29 10.92 3.22
CA ASN A 36 8.06 10.72 2.00
C ASN A 36 8.94 9.45 2.07
N PRO A 37 9.23 8.76 0.95
CA PRO A 37 8.87 9.13 -0.43
C PRO A 37 7.39 8.84 -0.77
N PRO A 38 6.81 9.46 -1.81
CA PRO A 38 5.43 9.22 -2.21
C PRO A 38 5.15 7.75 -2.53
N HIS A 39 4.16 7.15 -1.86
CA HIS A 39 3.88 5.74 -1.96
C HIS A 39 2.41 5.42 -1.70
N PHE A 40 1.96 4.26 -2.18
CA PHE A 40 0.67 3.67 -1.84
C PHE A 40 0.88 2.32 -1.15
N HIS A 41 -0.17 1.80 -0.55
CA HIS A 41 -0.16 0.54 0.17
C HIS A 41 -1.03 -0.50 -0.50
N ILE A 42 -0.54 -1.74 -0.51
CA ILE A 42 -1.31 -2.94 -0.83
C ILE A 42 -1.57 -3.65 0.49
N LEU A 43 -2.84 -3.67 0.89
CA LEU A 43 -3.28 -4.24 2.16
C LEU A 43 -4.13 -5.47 1.91
N GLY A 44 -3.94 -6.50 2.73
CA GLY A 44 -4.70 -7.74 2.75
C GLY A 44 -4.77 -8.33 4.16
N PRO A 45 -5.42 -9.48 4.34
CA PRO A 45 -5.53 -10.12 5.66
C PRO A 45 -4.17 -10.38 6.32
N ASP A 46 -3.19 -10.82 5.52
CA ASP A 46 -1.88 -11.27 5.99
C ASP A 46 -0.71 -10.45 5.39
N CYS A 47 -1.01 -9.32 4.73
CA CYS A 47 0.02 -8.52 4.08
C CYS A 47 -0.27 -7.02 4.17
N SER A 48 0.79 -6.25 4.41
CA SER A 48 0.83 -4.81 4.22
C SER A 48 2.15 -4.49 3.55
N VAL A 49 2.09 -3.90 2.35
CA VAL A 49 3.27 -3.58 1.54
C VAL A 49 3.15 -2.17 1.00
N SER A 50 4.19 -1.36 1.24
CA SER A 50 4.30 0.00 0.70
C SER A 50 5.02 -0.03 -0.65
N VAL A 51 4.44 0.62 -1.66
CA VAL A 51 4.91 0.63 -3.05
C VAL A 51 5.13 2.07 -3.49
N ASP A 52 6.35 2.37 -3.93
CA ASP A 52 6.76 3.67 -4.47
C ASP A 52 5.92 4.07 -5.68
N LEU A 53 5.42 5.31 -5.69
CA LEU A 53 4.62 5.86 -6.79
C LEU A 53 5.45 6.20 -8.03
N ARG A 54 6.77 6.31 -7.92
CA ARG A 54 7.66 6.66 -9.06
C ARG A 54 8.02 5.45 -9.91
N HIS A 55 8.39 4.34 -9.26
CA HIS A 55 8.96 3.16 -9.91
C HIS A 55 8.12 1.90 -9.72
N PHE A 56 7.03 1.96 -8.95
CA PHE A 56 6.16 0.82 -8.65
C PHE A 56 6.94 -0.36 -8.03
N LYS A 57 7.89 -0.03 -7.17
CA LYS A 57 8.71 -0.99 -6.41
C LYS A 57 8.35 -0.92 -4.93
N THR A 58 8.44 -2.06 -4.27
CA THR A 58 8.21 -2.15 -2.82
C THR A 58 9.30 -1.40 -2.07
N LEU A 59 8.93 -0.51 -1.16
CA LEU A 59 9.88 0.28 -0.38
C LEU A 59 10.63 -0.56 0.67
N ASP A 60 9.95 -1.53 1.28
CA ASP A 60 10.52 -2.37 2.34
C ASP A 60 11.38 -3.54 1.81
N GLY A 61 11.58 -3.62 0.48
CA GLY A 61 12.24 -4.76 -0.16
C GLY A 61 11.47 -6.09 -0.05
N ARG A 62 10.27 -6.08 0.52
CA ARG A 62 9.40 -7.26 0.62
C ARG A 62 8.83 -7.61 -0.74
N PRO A 63 8.73 -8.91 -1.10
CA PRO A 63 8.06 -9.31 -2.33
C PRO A 63 6.58 -8.91 -2.29
N LEU A 64 6.04 -8.54 -3.45
CA LEU A 64 4.61 -8.37 -3.61
C LEU A 64 3.89 -9.71 -3.40
N PRO A 65 2.70 -9.73 -2.78
CA PRO A 65 1.93 -10.95 -2.67
C PRO A 65 1.51 -11.44 -4.07
N ALA A 66 1.37 -12.75 -4.25
CA ALA A 66 1.19 -13.37 -5.58
C ALA A 66 -0.04 -12.84 -6.35
N ASN A 67 -1.07 -12.40 -5.64
CA ASN A 67 -2.30 -11.82 -6.18
C ASN A 67 -2.28 -10.29 -6.31
N ALA A 68 -1.14 -9.61 -6.05
CA ALA A 68 -1.01 -8.16 -6.25
C ALA A 68 -0.68 -7.75 -7.68
N ALA A 69 -0.46 -8.70 -8.60
CA ALA A 69 -0.14 -8.37 -9.99
C ALA A 69 -1.19 -7.45 -10.63
N GLU A 70 -2.48 -7.78 -10.47
CA GLU A 70 -3.59 -6.96 -10.99
C GLU A 70 -3.60 -5.54 -10.40
N ILE A 71 -3.27 -5.43 -9.11
CA ILE A 71 -3.21 -4.13 -8.41
C ILE A 71 -2.08 -3.28 -8.98
N LEU A 72 -0.92 -3.89 -9.22
CA LEU A 72 0.24 -3.20 -9.75
C LEU A 72 0.00 -2.72 -11.18
N GLU A 73 -0.61 -3.57 -12.01
CA GLU A 73 -0.98 -3.19 -13.39
C GLU A 73 -2.02 -2.08 -13.40
N TRP A 74 -3.04 -2.14 -12.52
CA TRP A 74 -4.01 -1.07 -12.39
C TRP A 74 -3.35 0.24 -11.91
N ALA A 75 -2.44 0.17 -10.93
CA ALA A 75 -1.74 1.34 -10.39
C ALA A 75 -0.86 2.01 -11.46
N LYS A 76 -0.15 1.23 -12.28
CA LYS A 76 0.64 1.75 -13.41
C LYS A 76 -0.22 2.40 -14.50
N ALA A 77 -1.47 1.97 -14.64
CA ALA A 77 -2.41 2.54 -15.60
C ALA A 77 -3.12 3.82 -15.07
N HIS A 78 -3.03 4.11 -13.77
CA HIS A 78 -3.67 5.29 -13.15
C HIS A 78 -2.69 6.07 -12.24
N PRO A 79 -1.48 6.41 -12.70
CA PRO A 79 -0.51 7.07 -11.85
C PRO A 79 -0.98 8.46 -11.41
N GLU A 80 -1.61 9.24 -12.29
CA GLU A 80 -2.05 10.62 -11.99
C GLU A 80 -3.01 10.66 -10.80
N LEU A 81 -4.02 9.77 -10.79
CA LEU A 81 -4.98 9.64 -9.71
C LEU A 81 -4.29 9.36 -8.37
N LEU A 82 -3.31 8.45 -8.36
CA LEU A 82 -2.58 8.10 -7.14
C LEU A 82 -1.71 9.25 -6.65
N TRP A 83 -1.08 9.99 -7.57
CA TRP A 83 -0.31 11.18 -7.25
C TRP A 83 -1.16 12.31 -6.68
N GLU A 84 -2.35 12.55 -7.24
CA GLU A 84 -3.30 13.54 -6.74
C GLU A 84 -3.77 13.19 -5.33
N LEU A 85 -4.27 11.97 -5.12
CA LEU A 85 -4.71 11.52 -3.79
C LEU A 85 -3.58 11.55 -2.75
N TRP A 86 -2.36 11.18 -3.15
CA TRP A 86 -1.22 11.27 -2.25
C TRP A 86 -0.91 12.72 -1.86
N LYS A 87 -0.95 13.66 -2.82
CA LYS A 87 -0.77 15.10 -2.53
C LYS A 87 -1.90 15.67 -1.69
N GLU A 88 -3.16 15.29 -1.93
CA GLU A 88 -4.29 15.74 -1.11
C GLU A 88 -4.17 15.33 0.35
N LEU A 89 -3.55 14.17 0.62
CA LEU A 89 -3.37 13.64 1.97
C LEU A 89 -2.05 14.06 2.64
N ASN A 90 -1.02 14.43 1.87
CA ASN A 90 0.36 14.60 2.36
C ASN A 90 1.07 15.91 1.93
N GLY A 91 0.45 16.71 1.07
CA GLY A 91 0.97 18.00 0.58
C GLY A 91 0.38 19.18 1.31
#